data_AF-A0A6A5YZ15-F1
#
_entry.id   AF-A0A6A5YZ15-F1
#
_cell.length_a   1.000
_cell.length_b   1.000
_cell.length_c   1.000
_cell.angle_alpha   90.00
_cell.angle_beta   90.00
_cell.angle_gamma   90.00
#
_symmetry.space_group_name_H-M   'P 1'
#
loop_
_entity.id
_entity.type
_entity.pdbx_description
1 polymer ?
#
loop_
_entity_poly.entity_id
_entity_poly.type
_entity_poly.pdbx_seq_one_letter_code
_entity_poly.pdbx_strand_id
1 'polypeptide(L)'
;MYPSLHNDVSDRLREDNLSFSFYRNDDQTSCMNEYDTTIMGRFACRNEICMAVWTSKQIAITIRRYPNERYNARVYHQSCKGCGTTTVPQLDHSYAERVAYRLKKWCGVQMEVPPFSGRSDGPHRSDLCEGCKQGHCSTMGLYI
;
A
#
# COMPACT_ATOMS: atom_id res chain seq x y z
N MET A 1 5.56 -7.15 1.31
CA MET A 1 4.26 -7.66 0.80
C MET A 1 3.51 -8.38 1.93
N TYR A 2 2.18 -8.51 1.85
CA TYR A 2 1.35 -9.12 2.91
C TYR A 2 0.39 -10.21 2.35
N PRO A 3 0.90 -11.42 2.02
CA PRO A 3 0.07 -12.51 1.50
C PRO A 3 -1.03 -12.96 2.49
N SER A 4 -0.81 -12.81 3.79
CA SER A 4 -1.78 -13.16 4.83
C SER A 4 -3.05 -12.29 4.79
N LEU A 5 -2.99 -11.10 4.19
CA LEU A 5 -4.14 -10.21 4.01
C LEU A 5 -4.86 -10.43 2.67
N HIS A 6 -4.52 -11.51 1.94
CA HIS A 6 -5.18 -11.84 0.69
C HIS A 6 -6.67 -12.13 0.87
N ASN A 7 -7.05 -12.81 1.95
CA ASN A 7 -8.46 -13.14 2.21
C ASN A 7 -9.31 -11.87 2.35
N ASP A 8 -8.84 -10.87 3.10
CA ASP A 8 -9.54 -9.59 3.26
C ASP A 8 -9.72 -8.84 1.92
N VAL A 9 -8.74 -8.94 1.02
CA VAL A 9 -8.86 -8.40 -0.35
C VAL A 9 -9.89 -9.21 -1.14
N SER A 10 -9.78 -10.53 -1.11
CA SER A 10 -10.67 -11.45 -1.84
C SER A 10 -12.13 -11.30 -1.42
N ASP A 11 -12.41 -11.14 -0.13
CA ASP A 11 -13.76 -10.94 0.39
C ASP A 11 -14.40 -9.70 -0.24
N ARG A 12 -13.65 -8.60 -0.37
CA ARG A 12 -14.10 -7.37 -1.03
C ARG A 12 -14.25 -7.52 -2.54
N LEU A 13 -13.43 -8.33 -3.19
CA LEU A 13 -13.52 -8.57 -4.64
C LEU A 13 -14.74 -9.40 -5.03
N ARG A 14 -15.14 -10.35 -4.16
CA ARG A 14 -16.30 -11.22 -4.39
C ARG A 14 -17.62 -10.45 -4.47
N GLU A 15 -17.72 -9.29 -3.82
CA GLU A 15 -18.88 -8.38 -3.91
C GLU A 15 -19.22 -8.01 -5.36
N ASP A 16 -18.20 -7.96 -6.24
CA ASP A 16 -18.34 -7.62 -7.66
C ASP A 16 -18.05 -8.81 -8.59
N ASN A 17 -18.13 -10.04 -8.07
CA ASN A 17 -17.81 -11.28 -8.80
C ASN A 17 -16.39 -11.34 -9.37
N LEU A 18 -15.44 -10.63 -8.75
CA LEU A 18 -14.03 -10.67 -9.14
C LEU A 18 -13.28 -11.72 -8.32
N SER A 19 -12.40 -12.47 -8.99
CA SER A 19 -11.53 -13.46 -8.37
C SER A 19 -10.10 -13.26 -8.84
N PHE A 20 -9.21 -13.04 -7.88
CA PHE A 20 -7.78 -12.85 -8.11
C PHE A 20 -6.98 -13.77 -7.21
N SER A 21 -5.80 -14.17 -7.66
CA SER A 21 -4.83 -14.91 -6.83
C SER A 21 -3.64 -14.04 -6.45
N PHE A 22 -3.14 -14.22 -5.23
CA PHE A 22 -1.97 -13.49 -4.76
C PHE A 22 -0.69 -14.00 -5.44
N TYR A 23 0.07 -13.11 -6.07
CA TYR A 23 1.34 -13.41 -6.71
C TYR A 23 2.50 -13.09 -5.78
N ARG A 24 3.33 -14.09 -5.46
CA ARG A 24 4.40 -13.96 -4.46
C ARG A 24 5.66 -13.28 -4.97
N ASN A 25 5.80 -13.11 -6.28
CA ASN A 25 6.99 -12.49 -6.86
C ASN A 25 6.74 -11.00 -7.02
N ASP A 26 7.63 -10.19 -6.46
CA ASP A 26 7.64 -8.73 -6.62
C ASP A 26 8.41 -8.36 -7.89
N ASP A 27 7.82 -8.66 -9.04
CA ASP A 27 8.43 -8.43 -10.36
C ASP A 27 7.72 -7.25 -11.05
N GLN A 28 8.46 -6.17 -11.31
CA GLN A 28 7.94 -5.01 -12.03
C GLN A 28 7.89 -5.26 -13.54
N THR A 29 8.78 -6.09 -14.09
CA THR A 29 8.95 -6.26 -15.54
C THR A 29 7.80 -7.04 -16.19
N SER A 30 7.21 -7.98 -15.47
CA SER A 30 6.09 -8.81 -15.95
C SER A 30 4.71 -8.26 -15.59
N CYS A 31 4.63 -7.11 -14.90
CA CYS A 31 3.34 -6.54 -14.54
C CYS A 31 2.66 -5.90 -15.76
N MET A 32 1.35 -6.08 -15.86
CA MET A 32 0.54 -5.43 -16.91
C MET A 32 0.23 -3.99 -16.55
N ASN A 33 0.00 -3.75 -15.25
CA ASN A 33 -0.34 -2.45 -14.72
C ASN A 33 0.24 -2.32 -13.31
N GLU A 34 0.66 -1.11 -12.97
CA GLU A 34 1.01 -0.74 -11.61
C GLU A 34 0.34 0.57 -11.20
N TYR A 35 0.15 0.76 -9.90
CA TYR A 35 -0.47 1.96 -9.36
C TYR A 35 0.06 2.26 -7.96
N ASP A 36 0.64 3.44 -7.80
CA ASP A 36 1.12 3.93 -6.52
C ASP A 36 0.00 4.64 -5.74
N THR A 37 -0.11 4.30 -4.46
CA THR A 37 -1.07 4.90 -3.54
C THR A 37 -0.56 4.80 -2.11
N THR A 38 -1.36 5.27 -1.16
CA THR A 38 -1.03 5.19 0.26
C THR A 38 -2.11 4.50 1.07
N ILE A 39 -1.67 3.80 2.11
CA ILE A 39 -2.52 3.18 3.14
C ILE A 39 -2.17 3.72 4.52
N MET A 40 -3.01 3.40 5.49
CA MET A 40 -2.82 3.69 6.90
C MET A 40 -2.17 2.51 7.61
N GLY A 41 -1.50 2.82 8.71
CA GLY A 41 -0.94 1.81 9.60
C GLY A 41 -0.03 2.41 10.65
N ARG A 42 0.61 1.54 11.42
CA ARG A 42 1.53 1.91 12.49
C ARG A 42 2.86 1.22 12.35
N PHE A 43 3.90 1.82 12.89
CA PHE A 43 5.23 1.26 13.00
C PHE A 43 5.61 1.16 14.47
N ALA A 44 6.29 0.07 14.82
CA ALA A 44 6.93 -0.11 16.12
C ALA A 44 8.40 -0.42 15.85
N CYS A 45 9.30 0.44 16.33
CA CYS A 45 10.73 0.25 16.12
C CYS A 45 11.17 -1.11 16.68
N ARG A 46 12.02 -1.80 15.93
CA ARG A 46 12.52 -3.14 16.29
C ARG A 46 13.85 -3.12 17.03
N ASN A 47 14.44 -1.94 17.23
CA ASN A 47 15.64 -1.81 18.05
C ASN A 47 15.23 -1.93 19.53
N GLU A 48 15.78 -2.90 20.25
CA GLU A 48 15.42 -3.20 21.65
C GLU A 48 15.63 -2.01 22.60
N ILE A 49 16.56 -1.12 22.27
CA ILE A 49 16.85 0.10 23.05
C ILE A 49 15.93 1.27 22.63
N CYS A 50 15.29 1.18 21.46
CA CYS A 50 14.41 2.21 20.93
C CYS A 50 12.93 1.78 20.96
N MET A 51 12.18 2.30 21.93
CA MET A 51 10.75 2.00 22.09
C MET A 51 9.82 2.90 21.25
N ALA A 52 10.32 3.46 20.14
CA ALA A 52 9.54 4.40 19.34
C ALA A 52 8.39 3.69 18.61
N VAL A 53 7.17 4.22 18.76
CA VAL A 53 5.98 3.79 18.03
C VAL A 53 5.37 5.02 17.37
N TRP A 54 4.98 4.90 16.10
CA TRP A 54 4.34 6.00 15.39
C TRP A 54 3.29 5.49 14.39
N THR A 55 2.22 6.25 14.24
CA THR A 55 1.22 6.03 13.20
C THR A 55 1.64 6.78 11.94
N SER A 56 1.53 6.15 10.78
CA SER A 56 1.69 6.80 9.49
C SER A 56 0.36 6.79 8.75
N LYS A 57 -0.14 7.98 8.43
CA LYS A 57 -1.30 8.14 7.53
C LYS A 57 -0.93 7.96 6.05
N GLN A 58 0.36 7.81 5.74
CA GLN A 58 0.90 7.70 4.39
C GLN A 58 1.99 6.63 4.32
N ILE A 59 1.57 5.36 4.35
CA ILE A 59 2.44 4.23 4.00
C ILE A 59 2.29 4.01 2.50
N ALA A 60 3.36 4.25 1.75
CA ALA A 60 3.35 4.02 0.31
C ALA A 60 3.16 2.54 0.00
N ILE A 61 2.38 2.26 -1.04
CA ILE A 61 2.26 0.94 -1.65
C ILE A 61 2.24 1.07 -3.17
N THR A 62 2.77 0.05 -3.85
CA THR A 62 2.60 -0.15 -5.29
C THR A 62 1.77 -1.40 -5.49
N ILE A 63 0.57 -1.22 -6.05
CA ILE A 63 -0.32 -2.33 -6.40
C ILE A 63 0.03 -2.73 -7.82
N ARG A 64 0.18 -4.04 -8.09
CA ARG A 64 0.47 -4.55 -9.44
C ARG A 64 -0.49 -5.63 -9.84
N ARG A 65 -0.92 -5.59 -11.11
CA ARG A 65 -1.71 -6.64 -11.77
C ARG A 65 -0.84 -7.38 -12.77
N TYR A 66 -1.04 -8.68 -12.84
CA TYR A 66 -0.33 -9.62 -13.69
C TYR A 66 -1.31 -10.44 -14.53
N PRO A 67 -0.83 -11.12 -15.58
CA PRO A 67 -1.66 -12.05 -16.35
C PRO A 67 -2.25 -13.15 -15.47
N ASN A 68 -3.38 -13.72 -15.92
CA ASN A 68 -4.15 -14.78 -15.26
C ASN A 68 -4.77 -14.35 -13.91
N GLU A 69 -5.29 -13.12 -13.85
CA GLU A 69 -5.93 -12.54 -12.66
C GLU A 69 -5.09 -12.71 -11.39
N ARG A 70 -3.83 -12.30 -11.51
CA ARG A 70 -2.87 -12.31 -10.42
C ARG A 70 -2.56 -10.89 -10.00
N TYR A 71 -2.30 -10.70 -8.72
CA TYR A 71 -1.90 -9.39 -8.21
C TYR A 71 -0.92 -9.52 -7.04
N ASN A 72 -0.17 -8.46 -6.78
CA ASN A 72 0.49 -8.26 -5.51
C ASN A 72 0.38 -6.79 -5.09
N ALA A 73 0.84 -6.50 -3.87
CA ALA A 73 1.03 -5.13 -3.42
C ALA A 73 2.35 -5.05 -2.65
N ARG A 74 3.30 -4.29 -3.20
CA ARG A 74 4.53 -3.92 -2.49
C ARG A 74 4.16 -2.86 -1.45
N VAL A 75 4.67 -3.03 -0.24
CA VAL A 75 4.46 -2.09 0.87
C VAL A 75 5.81 -1.59 1.29
N TYR A 76 5.99 -0.26 1.29
CA TYR A 76 7.26 0.37 1.59
C TYR A 76 7.42 0.58 3.09
N HIS A 77 8.67 0.47 3.55
CA HIS A 77 9.00 0.62 4.97
C HIS A 77 9.30 2.09 5.34
N GLN A 78 9.41 2.34 6.64
CA GLN A 78 9.88 3.61 7.17
C GLN A 78 11.02 3.39 8.16
N SER A 79 12.02 4.25 8.12
CA SER A 79 13.10 4.28 9.10
C SER A 79 12.64 4.99 10.38
N CYS A 80 13.02 4.46 11.55
CA CYS A 80 12.76 5.13 12.82
C CYS A 80 13.50 6.47 12.90
N LYS A 81 12.83 7.54 13.33
CA LYS A 81 13.47 8.87 13.54
C LYS A 81 14.59 8.82 14.57
N GLY A 82 14.44 8.03 15.62
CA GLY A 82 15.37 8.02 16.76
C GLY A 82 16.67 7.28 16.48
N CYS A 83 16.59 6.12 15.82
CA CYS A 83 17.75 5.23 15.64
C CYS A 83 18.03 4.83 14.19
N GLY A 84 17.25 5.32 13.22
CA GLY A 84 17.43 5.02 11.79
C GLY A 84 16.98 3.61 11.35
N THR A 85 16.64 2.71 12.27
CA THR A 85 16.26 1.32 11.96
C THR A 85 15.03 1.25 11.04
N THR A 86 15.18 0.61 9.89
CA THR A 86 14.09 0.33 8.95
C THR A 86 13.07 -0.61 9.58
N THR A 87 11.81 -0.19 9.59
CA THR A 87 10.73 -0.86 10.28
C THR A 87 9.63 -1.23 9.31
N VAL A 88 9.16 -2.48 9.41
CA VAL A 88 8.01 -2.99 8.65
C VAL A 88 6.71 -2.53 9.33
N PRO A 89 5.72 -2.01 8.59
CA PRO A 89 4.49 -1.54 9.22
C PRO A 89 3.59 -2.69 9.68
N GLN A 90 2.78 -2.40 10.69
CA GLN A 90 1.55 -3.13 10.96
C GLN A 90 0.41 -2.39 10.25
N LEU A 91 -0.26 -3.10 9.35
CA LEU A 91 -1.31 -2.55 8.50
C LEU A 91 -2.69 -2.70 9.15
N ASP A 92 -3.60 -1.81 8.77
CA ASP A 92 -5.02 -1.89 9.11
C ASP A 92 -5.87 -2.24 7.87
N HIS A 93 -7.20 -2.11 8.01
CA HIS A 93 -8.17 -2.43 6.96
C HIS A 93 -7.98 -1.63 5.67
N SER A 94 -7.31 -0.47 5.72
CA SER A 94 -7.07 0.36 4.54
C SER A 94 -6.21 -0.32 3.48
N TYR A 95 -5.40 -1.32 3.86
CA TYR A 95 -4.67 -2.14 2.89
C TYR A 95 -5.64 -2.87 1.95
N ALA A 96 -6.56 -3.65 2.52
CA ALA A 96 -7.48 -4.45 1.73
C ALA A 96 -8.40 -3.56 0.88
N GLU A 97 -8.85 -2.44 1.44
CA GLU A 97 -9.67 -1.45 0.73
C GLU A 97 -8.99 -0.86 -0.49
N ARG A 98 -7.77 -0.34 -0.35
CA ARG A 98 -7.05 0.31 -1.45
C ARG A 98 -6.68 -0.69 -2.54
N VAL A 99 -6.25 -1.88 -2.15
CA VAL A 99 -5.90 -2.94 -3.10
C VAL A 99 -7.13 -3.40 -3.87
N ALA A 100 -8.22 -3.75 -3.18
CA ALA A 100 -9.46 -4.19 -3.84
C ALA A 100 -10.04 -3.08 -4.72
N TYR A 101 -10.08 -1.83 -4.24
CA TYR A 101 -10.52 -0.67 -5.04
C TYR A 101 -9.77 -0.57 -6.36
N ARG A 102 -8.44 -0.72 -6.32
CA ARG A 102 -7.64 -0.57 -7.53
C ARG A 102 -7.91 -1.69 -8.53
N LEU A 103 -7.96 -2.94 -8.04
CA LEU A 103 -8.27 -4.12 -8.85
C LEU A 103 -9.65 -4.00 -9.50
N LYS A 104 -10.69 -3.63 -8.72
CA LYS A 104 -12.07 -3.38 -9.22
C LYS A 104 -12.07 -2.40 -10.40
N LYS A 105 -11.36 -1.28 -10.25
CA LYS A 105 -11.26 -0.26 -11.31
C LYS A 105 -10.51 -0.74 -12.56
N TRP A 106 -9.45 -1.55 -12.41
CA TRP A 106 -8.79 -2.16 -13.58
C TRP A 106 -9.67 -3.18 -14.30
N CYS A 107 -10.66 -3.75 -13.62
CA CYS A 107 -11.70 -4.59 -14.20
C CYS A 107 -12.91 -3.79 -14.72
N GLY A 108 -12.89 -2.46 -14.67
CA GLY A 108 -13.98 -1.61 -15.18
C GLY A 108 -15.17 -1.46 -14.25
N VAL A 109 -15.09 -1.93 -13.00
CA VAL A 109 -16.14 -1.71 -12.00
C VAL A 109 -16.25 -0.21 -11.69
N GLN A 110 -17.49 0.30 -11.73
CA GLN A 110 -17.79 1.69 -11.39
C GLN A 110 -17.62 1.88 -9.87
N MET A 111 -16.54 2.57 -9.50
CA MET A 111 -16.25 2.90 -8.11
C MET A 111 -16.32 4.40 -7.90
N GLU A 112 -17.00 4.84 -6.83
CA GLU A 112 -16.92 6.21 -6.33
C GLU A 112 -15.49 6.60 -5.98
N VAL A 113 -15.19 7.90 -5.97
CA VAL A 113 -13.89 8.37 -5.52
C VAL A 113 -13.84 8.22 -3.99
N PRO A 114 -12.87 7.48 -3.41
CA PRO A 114 -12.80 7.31 -1.98
C PRO A 114 -12.63 8.67 -1.29
N PRO A 115 -13.30 8.91 -0.15
CA PRO A 115 -13.14 10.15 0.61
C PRO A 115 -11.70 10.33 1.12
N PHE A 116 -10.92 9.24 1.15
CA PHE A 116 -9.51 9.20 1.53
C PHE A 116 -8.55 9.82 0.50
N SER A 117 -9.02 10.73 -0.34
CA SER A 117 -8.15 11.58 -1.18
C SER A 117 -7.54 12.76 -0.38
N GLY A 118 -7.75 12.79 0.93
CA GLY A 118 -7.22 13.80 1.83
C GLY A 118 -5.69 13.80 1.91
N ARG A 119 -5.12 15.00 1.73
CA ARG A 119 -3.75 15.31 2.13
C ARG A 119 -3.53 14.81 3.57
N SER A 120 -2.37 14.22 3.84
CA SER A 120 -1.95 14.03 5.24
C SER A 120 -1.70 15.41 5.83
N ASP A 121 -2.38 15.73 6.94
CA ASP A 121 -2.15 16.97 7.71
C ASP A 121 -0.81 16.96 8.46
N GLY A 122 -0.08 15.84 8.46
CA GLY A 122 1.25 15.71 9.07
C GLY A 122 2.37 15.72 8.02
N PRO A 123 3.58 16.22 8.36
CA PRO A 123 4.72 16.20 7.47
C PRO A 123 5.14 14.75 7.24
N HIS A 124 4.73 14.18 6.11
CA HIS A 124 5.28 12.91 5.65
C HIS A 124 6.78 13.08 5.49
N ARG A 125 7.54 12.32 6.28
CA ARG A 125 9.00 12.40 6.29
C ARG A 125 9.58 11.59 5.15
N SER A 126 9.67 12.23 3.99
CA SER A 126 10.21 11.65 2.76
C SER A 126 11.63 11.09 2.93
N ASP A 127 12.42 11.70 3.82
CA ASP A 127 13.78 11.26 4.16
C ASP A 127 13.83 9.94 4.94
N LEU A 128 12.73 9.55 5.59
CA LEU A 128 12.59 8.27 6.29
C LEU A 128 11.73 7.26 5.53
N CYS A 129 10.99 7.67 4.50
CA CYS A 129 10.12 6.78 3.76
C CYS A 129 10.86 6.10 2.61
N GLU A 130 10.85 4.77 2.61
CA GLU A 130 11.45 3.96 1.54
C GLU A 130 10.77 4.22 0.18
N GLY A 131 9.45 4.47 0.18
CA GLY A 131 8.67 4.81 -1.00
C GLY A 131 9.09 6.13 -1.62
N CYS A 132 9.27 7.19 -0.82
CA CYS A 132 9.79 8.47 -1.32
C CYS A 132 11.16 8.33 -1.94
N LYS A 133 12.06 7.57 -1.30
CA LYS A 133 13.43 7.35 -1.82
C LYS A 133 13.45 6.63 -3.16
N GLN A 134 12.41 5.86 -3.47
CA GLN A 134 12.24 5.14 -4.73
C GLN A 134 11.26 5.83 -5.69
N GLY A 135 10.74 7.02 -5.36
CA GLY A 135 9.80 7.75 -6.22
C GLY A 135 8.36 7.24 -6.22
N HIS A 136 7.99 6.34 -5.30
CA HIS A 136 6.67 5.69 -5.23
C HIS A 136 5.70 6.31 -4.22
N CYS A 137 6.13 7.36 -3.51
CA CYS A 137 5.19 8.20 -2.78
C CYS A 137 4.60 9.20 -3.75
N SER A 138 3.41 8.92 -4.27
CA SER A 138 2.61 9.93 -4.96
C SER A 138 2.28 11.04 -3.96
N THR A 139 2.93 12.21 -4.11
CA THR A 139 2.37 13.45 -3.55
C THR A 139 0.99 13.56 -4.19
N MET A 140 -0.10 13.36 -3.45
CA MET A 140 -1.45 13.45 -4.03
C MET A 140 -1.61 14.84 -4.66
N GLY A 141 -1.47 14.90 -5.97
CA GLY A 141 -1.33 16.10 -6.76
C GLY A 141 -1.82 15.85 -8.17
N LEU A 142 -3.10 16.21 -8.36
CA LEU A 142 -3.79 16.52 -9.61
C LEU A 142 -4.06 15.36 -10.56
N TYR A 143 -5.30 14.88 -10.49
CA TYR A 143 -6.00 14.40 -11.68
C TYR A 143 -5.98 15.53 -12.73
N ILE A 144 -5.50 15.23 -13.93
CA ILE A 144 -5.95 15.86 -15.17
C ILE A 144 -6.76 14.80 -15.91
#